data_AF-A0A0F8XVZ7-F1
#
_entry.id   AF-A0A0F8XVZ7-F1
#
_cell.length_a   1.000
_cell.length_b   1.000
_cell.length_c   1.000
_cell.angle_alpha   90.00
_cell.angle_beta   90.00
_cell.angle_gamma   90.00
#
_symmetry.space_group_name_H-M   'P 1'
#
loop_
_entity.id
_entity.type
_entity.pdbx_description
1 polymer ?
#
loop_
_entity_poly.entity_id
_entity_poly.type
_entity_poly.pdbx_seq_one_letter_code
_entity_poly.pdbx_strand_id
1 'polypeptide(L)'
;HYNGVQCERAIMMLESIAGNIDVKGGRCKAVGAKWKNSYSTPKGHASKLKLVDGDGSVAFPTHHVSEHVLKQIKDGSHGRPDIYMIYCYNPAYVNGECGENVEILKDKTLIPYLVSVDVAFSESTALADLILPDTPYTERWDWEDMVSMDQIQEFYIRQPLIAPLGESRDFKDVCCELAERLGGDVAAALPFKSAEEFVKDACENTPGVKEAGGFEYMKKNGAWVDPEAKPKYKSYAKELSAADREGAILDKATGVFWKGEEGQDYTTTKDAYKKYVGQVVDGKAYTGFKPDKVNEWQAGGLL
;
A
#
# COMPACT_ATOMS: atom_id res chain seq x y z
N HIS A 1 1.68 20.33 6.61
CA HIS A 1 2.60 21.49 6.69
C HIS A 1 3.25 21.71 5.33
N TYR A 2 3.46 22.96 4.91
CA TYR A 2 4.15 23.29 3.66
C TYR A 2 5.53 22.62 3.54
N ASN A 3 6.31 22.62 4.63
CA ASN A 3 7.64 22.00 4.69
C ASN A 3 7.63 20.56 5.25
N GLY A 4 6.50 19.84 5.20
CA GLY A 4 6.37 18.51 5.79
C GLY A 4 7.42 17.52 5.28
N VAL A 5 7.61 17.47 3.96
CA VAL A 5 8.59 16.59 3.31
C VAL A 5 10.02 16.91 3.75
N GLN A 6 10.38 18.20 3.84
CA GLN A 6 11.74 18.59 4.27
C GLN A 6 11.98 18.30 5.74
N CYS A 7 10.95 18.44 6.58
CA CYS A 7 11.03 18.06 7.99
C CYS A 7 11.27 16.56 8.16
N GLU A 8 10.52 15.72 7.43
CA GLU A 8 10.73 14.27 7.46
C GLU A 8 12.11 13.88 6.95
N ARG A 9 12.59 14.50 5.86
CA ARG A 9 13.96 14.31 5.36
C ARG A 9 15.01 14.68 6.40
N ALA A 10 14.86 15.81 7.09
CA ALA A 10 15.80 16.23 8.12
C ALA A 10 15.87 15.22 9.27
N ILE A 11 14.71 14.71 9.72
CA ILE A 11 14.64 13.65 10.74
C ILE A 11 15.34 12.38 10.24
N MET A 12 15.04 11.94 9.03
CA MET A 12 15.67 10.74 8.45
C MET A 12 17.18 10.87 8.26
N MET A 13 17.67 12.05 7.86
CA MET A 13 19.10 12.34 7.77
C MET A 13 19.77 12.24 9.15
N LEU A 14 19.15 12.79 10.19
CA LEU A 14 19.67 12.71 11.55
C LEU A 14 19.78 11.25 12.02
N GLU A 15 18.72 10.45 11.83
CA GLU A 15 18.75 9.02 12.18
C GLU A 15 19.83 8.26 11.39
N SER A 16 20.06 8.64 10.12
CA SER A 16 21.08 8.03 9.28
C SER A 16 22.50 8.37 9.75
N ILE A 17 22.78 9.63 10.08
CA ILE A 17 24.09 10.08 10.58
C ILE A 17 24.37 9.47 11.96
N ALA A 18 23.35 9.37 12.81
CA ALA A 18 23.48 8.76 14.14
C ALA A 18 23.65 7.23 14.10
N GLY A 19 23.44 6.58 12.94
CA GLY A 19 23.52 5.12 12.81
C GLY A 19 22.33 4.39 13.41
N ASN A 20 21.18 5.06 13.52
CA ASN A 20 19.96 4.55 14.15
C ASN A 20 19.00 3.85 13.17
N ILE A 21 19.37 3.70 11.90
CA ILE A 21 18.53 3.06 10.90
C ILE A 21 18.68 1.54 10.97
N ASP A 22 17.55 0.84 11.06
CA ASP A 22 17.44 -0.61 11.02
C ASP A 22 18.27 -1.30 12.12
N VAL A 23 18.35 -0.70 13.31
CA VAL A 23 19.03 -1.26 14.49
C VAL A 23 18.07 -1.43 15.66
N LYS A 24 18.39 -2.33 16.60
CA LYS A 24 17.57 -2.53 17.80
C LYS A 24 17.45 -1.23 18.60
N GLY A 25 16.22 -0.78 18.83
CA GLY A 25 15.91 0.47 19.52
C GLY A 25 15.97 1.72 18.64
N GLY A 26 16.34 1.59 17.37
CA GLY A 26 16.32 2.66 16.38
C GLY A 26 15.10 2.59 15.46
N ARG A 27 15.14 3.35 14.37
CA ARG A 27 14.10 3.39 13.35
C ARG A 27 14.23 2.19 12.40
N CYS A 28 13.31 1.22 12.53
CA CYS A 28 13.34 -0.02 11.76
C CYS A 28 12.37 0.01 10.56
N LYS A 29 12.55 -0.92 9.62
CA LYS A 29 11.63 -1.09 8.50
C LYS A 29 10.29 -1.63 8.98
N ALA A 30 9.21 -1.29 8.29
CA ALA A 30 7.91 -1.89 8.55
C ALA A 30 7.95 -3.39 8.21
N VAL A 31 7.48 -4.22 9.13
CA VAL A 31 7.28 -5.66 8.92
C VAL A 31 5.80 -5.94 9.13
N GLY A 32 5.09 -6.30 8.06
CA GLY A 32 3.68 -6.70 8.10
C GLY A 32 3.51 -8.11 7.52
N ALA A 33 2.38 -8.74 7.82
CA ALA A 33 2.06 -10.07 7.29
C ALA A 33 1.95 -10.06 5.76
N LYS A 34 2.33 -11.17 5.15
CA LYS A 34 2.25 -11.37 3.69
C LYS A 34 1.30 -12.50 3.35
N TRP A 35 0.02 -12.21 3.44
CA TRP A 35 -1.04 -13.13 3.07
C TRP A 35 -0.97 -13.50 1.58
N LYS A 36 -1.36 -14.74 1.28
CA LYS A 36 -1.50 -15.29 -0.07
C LYS A 36 -2.93 -15.69 -0.27
N ASN A 37 -3.50 -15.33 -1.40
CA ASN A 37 -4.88 -15.63 -1.77
C ASN A 37 -4.99 -15.82 -3.28
N SER A 38 -6.14 -16.28 -3.72
CA SER A 38 -6.48 -16.58 -5.11
C SER A 38 -7.02 -15.36 -5.88
N TYR A 39 -7.11 -14.18 -5.24
CA TYR A 39 -7.46 -12.96 -5.96
C TYR A 39 -6.36 -12.62 -6.97
N SER A 40 -6.77 -12.21 -8.16
CA SER A 40 -5.84 -11.77 -9.21
C SER A 40 -6.31 -10.45 -9.79
N THR A 41 -5.36 -9.63 -10.27
CA THR A 41 -5.71 -8.36 -10.91
C THR A 41 -6.34 -8.63 -12.29
N PRO A 42 -7.53 -8.08 -12.61
CA PRO A 42 -8.12 -8.21 -13.93
C PRO A 42 -7.19 -7.69 -15.04
N LYS A 43 -7.13 -8.39 -16.18
CA LYS A 43 -6.23 -8.04 -17.29
C LYS A 43 -6.70 -6.84 -18.11
N GLY A 44 -8.02 -6.67 -18.28
CA GLY A 44 -8.61 -5.49 -18.91
C GLY A 44 -9.02 -4.45 -17.88
N HIS A 45 -8.23 -3.40 -17.68
CA HIS A 45 -8.63 -2.23 -16.91
C HIS A 45 -8.71 -1.01 -17.83
N ALA A 46 -9.75 -0.19 -17.64
CA ALA A 46 -9.80 1.12 -18.26
C ALA A 46 -8.60 1.96 -17.82
N SER A 47 -8.16 2.88 -18.69
CA SER A 47 -7.09 3.83 -18.36
C SER A 47 -7.43 4.58 -17.07
N LYS A 48 -6.59 4.45 -16.05
CA LYS A 48 -6.76 5.15 -14.77
C LYS A 48 -6.63 6.66 -14.98
N LEU A 49 -7.57 7.44 -14.45
CA LEU A 49 -7.46 8.90 -14.38
C LEU A 49 -6.28 9.27 -13.46
N LYS A 50 -5.46 10.24 -13.87
CA LYS A 50 -4.26 10.67 -13.12
C LYS A 50 -4.59 11.69 -12.03
N LEU A 51 -5.55 11.36 -11.17
CA LEU A 51 -6.09 12.28 -10.16
C LEU A 51 -5.44 12.13 -8.78
N VAL A 52 -4.80 10.99 -8.54
CA VAL A 52 -4.44 10.54 -7.18
C VAL A 52 -3.03 10.93 -6.75
N ASP A 53 -2.17 11.36 -7.67
CA ASP A 53 -0.77 11.71 -7.35
C ASP A 53 -0.58 13.23 -7.08
N GLY A 54 -1.68 13.99 -7.12
CA GLY A 54 -1.66 15.44 -6.98
C GLY A 54 -1.08 16.17 -8.20
N ASP A 55 -0.62 17.41 -7.98
CA ASP A 55 -0.10 18.34 -8.99
C ASP A 55 1.44 18.40 -9.03
N GLY A 56 2.10 17.46 -8.35
CA GLY A 56 3.56 17.43 -8.22
C GLY A 56 4.12 18.31 -7.08
N SER A 57 3.27 18.94 -6.27
CA SER A 57 3.72 19.69 -5.08
C SER A 57 4.31 18.81 -3.97
N VAL A 58 3.96 17.52 -3.93
CA VAL A 58 4.55 16.54 -3.00
C VAL A 58 5.72 15.86 -3.69
N ALA A 59 6.93 16.02 -3.13
CA ALA A 59 8.13 15.42 -3.70
C ALA A 59 8.23 13.93 -3.32
N PHE A 60 8.35 13.06 -4.33
CA PHE A 60 8.49 11.60 -4.20
C PHE A 60 7.43 10.93 -3.32
N PRO A 61 6.14 11.13 -3.60
CA PRO A 61 5.09 10.53 -2.80
C PRO A 61 5.14 9.00 -2.97
N THR A 62 5.26 8.28 -1.86
CA THR A 62 5.23 6.80 -1.85
C THR A 62 3.80 6.25 -1.87
N HIS A 63 2.82 7.12 -1.57
CA HIS A 63 1.38 6.90 -1.60
C HIS A 63 0.68 8.01 -2.38
N HIS A 64 -0.62 7.90 -2.60
CA HIS A 64 -1.43 8.92 -3.27
C HIS A 64 -1.73 10.14 -2.36
N VAL A 65 -2.06 11.29 -2.95
CA VAL A 65 -2.36 12.57 -2.28
C VAL A 65 -3.88 12.81 -2.29
N SER A 66 -4.57 12.14 -1.37
CA SER A 66 -6.04 12.07 -1.33
C SER A 66 -6.74 13.44 -1.29
N GLU A 67 -6.16 14.40 -0.58
CA GLU A 67 -6.65 15.75 -0.39
C GLU A 67 -6.63 16.59 -1.68
N HIS A 68 -5.88 16.17 -2.70
CA HIS A 68 -5.84 16.83 -4.00
C HIS A 68 -6.83 16.24 -5.01
N VAL A 69 -7.40 15.05 -4.75
CA VAL A 69 -8.23 14.32 -5.73
C VAL A 69 -9.40 15.17 -6.21
N LEU A 70 -10.15 15.81 -5.29
CA LEU A 70 -11.30 16.65 -5.67
C LEU A 70 -10.88 17.89 -6.47
N LYS A 71 -9.76 18.52 -6.11
CA LYS A 71 -9.20 19.65 -6.86
C LYS A 71 -8.77 19.24 -8.27
N GLN A 72 -8.18 18.05 -8.42
CA GLN A 72 -7.82 17.48 -9.72
C GLN A 72 -9.06 17.16 -10.58
N ILE A 73 -10.16 16.69 -9.98
CA ILE A 73 -11.44 16.49 -10.67
C ILE A 73 -12.01 17.83 -11.16
N LYS A 74 -11.98 18.86 -10.30
CA LYS A 74 -12.43 20.21 -10.65
C LYS A 74 -11.64 20.78 -11.82
N ASP A 75 -10.31 20.70 -11.74
CA ASP A 75 -9.39 21.14 -12.80
C ASP A 75 -9.68 20.43 -14.14
N GLY A 76 -9.83 19.09 -14.11
CA GLY A 76 -10.26 18.31 -15.26
C GLY A 76 -9.18 18.08 -16.34
N SER A 77 -7.94 18.54 -16.16
CA SER A 77 -6.83 18.28 -17.11
C SER A 77 -6.53 16.80 -17.31
N HIS A 78 -6.87 15.97 -16.32
CA HIS A 78 -6.71 14.51 -16.35
C HIS A 78 -8.01 13.76 -16.68
N GLY A 79 -9.05 14.47 -17.14
CA GLY A 79 -10.39 13.94 -17.29
C GLY A 79 -11.17 13.93 -15.97
N ARG A 80 -12.43 13.49 -16.02
CA ARG A 80 -13.33 13.41 -14.86
C ARG A 80 -13.98 12.03 -14.78
N PRO A 81 -14.28 11.54 -13.56
CA PRO A 81 -14.97 10.27 -13.40
C PRO A 81 -16.46 10.42 -13.75
N ASP A 82 -17.04 9.42 -14.40
CA ASP A 82 -18.50 9.30 -14.53
C ASP A 82 -19.14 8.89 -13.19
N ILE A 83 -18.41 8.07 -12.41
CA ILE A 83 -18.79 7.62 -11.07
C ILE A 83 -17.61 7.86 -10.12
N TYR A 84 -17.87 8.59 -9.03
CA TYR A 84 -16.91 8.75 -7.94
C TYR A 84 -17.41 8.00 -6.71
N MET A 85 -16.63 7.04 -6.23
CA MET A 85 -16.96 6.25 -5.04
C MET A 85 -16.03 6.64 -3.89
N ILE A 86 -16.63 6.98 -2.75
CA ILE A 86 -15.92 7.13 -1.48
C ILE A 86 -16.21 5.91 -0.61
N TYR A 87 -15.18 5.34 0.01
CA TYR A 87 -15.28 4.17 0.89
C TYR A 87 -14.64 4.48 2.24
N CYS A 88 -15.44 4.47 3.31
CA CYS A 88 -15.04 4.81 4.68
C CYS A 88 -14.18 6.09 4.75
N TYR A 89 -14.55 7.11 3.95
CA TYR A 89 -13.79 8.33 3.76
C TYR A 89 -14.73 9.53 3.62
N ASN A 90 -14.48 10.58 4.41
CA ASN A 90 -15.32 11.78 4.49
C ASN A 90 -14.57 13.04 4.01
N PRO A 91 -14.30 13.18 2.69
CA PRO A 91 -13.53 14.30 2.13
C PRO A 91 -14.14 15.69 2.34
N ALA A 92 -15.45 15.78 2.56
CA ALA A 92 -16.11 17.04 2.90
C ALA A 92 -15.64 17.61 4.25
N TYR A 93 -15.22 16.74 5.18
CA TYR A 93 -14.82 17.11 6.54
C TYR A 93 -13.31 16.99 6.80
N VAL A 94 -12.69 15.88 6.41
CA VAL A 94 -11.30 15.56 6.84
C VAL A 94 -10.24 16.31 6.04
N ASN A 95 -10.58 16.73 4.81
CA ASN A 95 -9.68 17.53 4.00
C ASN A 95 -9.80 19.00 4.37
N GLY A 96 -8.70 19.74 4.24
CA GLY A 96 -8.73 21.19 4.25
C GLY A 96 -9.66 21.75 3.18
N GLU A 97 -10.03 23.03 3.32
CA GLU A 97 -10.89 23.72 2.36
C GLU A 97 -12.27 23.04 2.19
N CYS A 98 -12.86 22.61 3.32
CA CYS A 98 -14.11 21.87 3.40
C CYS A 98 -15.23 22.45 2.53
N GLY A 99 -15.40 23.77 2.49
CA GLY A 99 -16.39 24.43 1.64
C GLY A 99 -16.18 24.16 0.14
N GLU A 100 -14.94 24.22 -0.35
CA GLU A 100 -14.63 23.89 -1.74
C GLU A 100 -14.90 22.41 -2.04
N ASN A 101 -14.53 21.50 -1.13
CA ASN A 101 -14.78 20.07 -1.31
C ASN A 101 -16.29 19.77 -1.39
N VAL A 102 -17.09 20.39 -0.53
CA VAL A 102 -18.56 20.27 -0.54
C VAL A 102 -19.13 20.75 -1.87
N GLU A 103 -18.67 21.90 -2.39
CA GLU A 103 -19.17 22.41 -3.68
C GLU A 103 -18.78 21.50 -4.85
N ILE A 104 -17.57 20.93 -4.85
CA ILE A 104 -17.14 19.96 -5.88
C ILE A 104 -18.00 18.69 -5.82
N LEU A 105 -18.27 18.16 -4.63
CA LEU A 105 -19.06 16.93 -4.46
C LEU A 105 -20.54 17.12 -4.87
N LYS A 106 -21.08 18.34 -4.78
CA LYS A 106 -22.44 18.68 -5.23
C LYS A 106 -22.54 18.90 -6.73
N ASP A 107 -21.45 19.31 -7.39
CA ASP A 107 -21.46 19.70 -8.79
C ASP A 107 -21.55 18.47 -9.71
N LYS A 108 -22.75 18.22 -10.24
CA LYS A 108 -23.03 17.10 -11.15
C LYS A 108 -22.37 17.23 -12.53
N THR A 109 -21.81 18.39 -12.87
CA THR A 109 -20.98 18.55 -14.07
C THR A 109 -19.55 18.06 -13.87
N LEU A 110 -19.11 17.98 -12.60
CA LEU A 110 -17.80 17.48 -12.21
C LEU A 110 -17.85 16.00 -11.78
N ILE A 111 -18.85 15.65 -10.98
CA ILE A 111 -19.10 14.30 -10.47
C ILE A 111 -20.57 13.94 -10.77
N PRO A 112 -20.84 13.32 -11.93
CA PRO A 112 -22.21 13.01 -12.34
C PRO A 112 -22.92 12.05 -11.39
N TYR A 113 -22.17 11.12 -10.77
CA TYR A 113 -22.72 10.15 -9.83
C TYR A 113 -21.77 9.89 -8.66
N LEU A 114 -22.20 10.22 -7.45
CA LEU A 114 -21.46 10.03 -6.20
C LEU A 114 -22.01 8.82 -5.44
N VAL A 115 -21.16 7.82 -5.21
CA VAL A 115 -21.47 6.65 -4.38
C VAL A 115 -20.72 6.77 -3.05
N SER A 116 -21.42 6.62 -1.94
CA SER A 116 -20.83 6.56 -0.61
C SER A 116 -21.03 5.18 0.01
N VAL A 117 -19.93 4.54 0.37
CA VAL A 117 -19.90 3.31 1.16
C VAL A 117 -19.33 3.68 2.51
N ASP A 118 -20.14 3.65 3.55
CA ASP A 118 -19.72 4.13 4.87
C ASP A 118 -20.47 3.39 5.98
N VAL A 119 -19.85 3.32 7.15
CA VAL A 119 -20.43 2.73 8.37
C VAL A 119 -21.31 3.74 9.13
N ALA A 120 -21.20 5.02 8.78
CA ALA A 120 -21.96 6.11 9.38
C ALA A 120 -22.46 7.10 8.31
N PHE A 121 -23.53 7.83 8.64
CA PHE A 121 -24.04 8.89 7.76
C PHE A 121 -23.23 10.18 7.95
N SER A 122 -22.15 10.31 7.18
CA SER A 122 -21.21 11.44 7.25
C SER A 122 -21.64 12.65 6.40
N GLU A 123 -20.93 13.78 6.54
CA GLU A 123 -21.12 14.98 5.71
C GLU A 123 -20.96 14.67 4.21
N SER A 124 -20.01 13.80 3.85
CA SER A 124 -19.83 13.37 2.46
C SER A 124 -20.93 12.41 2.01
N THR A 125 -21.37 11.50 2.89
CA THR A 125 -22.49 10.58 2.62
C THR A 125 -23.79 11.33 2.36
N ALA A 126 -24.03 12.44 3.05
CA ALA A 126 -25.21 13.29 2.85
C ALA A 126 -25.29 13.95 1.46
N LEU A 127 -24.19 13.95 0.69
CA LEU A 127 -24.12 14.50 -0.67
C LEU A 127 -24.26 13.42 -1.76
N ALA A 128 -24.25 12.14 -1.39
CA ALA A 128 -24.20 11.02 -2.32
C ALA A 128 -25.54 10.77 -3.04
N ASP A 129 -25.45 10.29 -4.28
CA ASP A 129 -26.60 9.82 -5.07
C ASP A 129 -27.01 8.39 -4.68
N LEU A 130 -26.03 7.60 -4.21
CA LEU A 130 -26.23 6.25 -3.70
C LEU A 130 -25.43 6.07 -2.41
N ILE A 131 -26.11 5.54 -1.39
CA ILE A 131 -25.51 5.18 -0.12
C ILE A 131 -25.58 3.65 0.02
N LEU A 132 -24.44 3.03 0.28
CA LEU A 132 -24.29 1.62 0.58
C LEU A 132 -23.84 1.49 2.05
N PRO A 133 -24.75 1.14 2.98
CA PRO A 133 -24.41 1.00 4.39
C PRO A 133 -23.44 -0.17 4.60
N ASP A 134 -22.21 0.14 5.03
CA ASP A 134 -21.20 -0.86 5.36
C ASP A 134 -21.29 -1.28 6.83
N THR A 135 -20.77 -2.45 7.12
CA THR A 135 -20.68 -3.02 8.46
C THR A 135 -19.48 -2.45 9.23
N PRO A 136 -19.63 -2.14 10.53
CA PRO A 136 -18.47 -1.87 11.38
C PRO A 136 -17.63 -3.13 11.55
N TYR A 137 -16.39 -2.97 12.02
CA TYR A 137 -15.44 -4.08 12.15
C TYR A 137 -15.99 -5.26 12.98
N THR A 138 -16.85 -5.02 13.97
CA THR A 138 -17.46 -6.07 14.83
C THR A 138 -18.45 -6.98 14.12
N GLU A 139 -18.85 -6.65 12.89
CA GLU A 139 -19.91 -7.32 12.13
C GLU A 139 -19.38 -8.02 10.87
N ARG A 140 -18.06 -8.04 10.64
CA ARG A 140 -17.46 -8.51 9.38
C ARG A 140 -16.23 -9.40 9.52
N TRP A 141 -15.99 -10.17 8.47
CA TRP A 141 -14.80 -10.99 8.31
C TRP A 141 -13.64 -10.17 7.77
N ASP A 142 -12.43 -10.34 8.30
CA ASP A 142 -11.22 -9.74 7.73
C ASP A 142 -9.97 -10.56 8.01
N TRP A 143 -8.93 -10.30 7.24
CA TRP A 143 -7.56 -10.66 7.62
C TRP A 143 -6.73 -9.38 7.65
N GLU A 144 -5.90 -9.22 8.69
CA GLU A 144 -5.13 -8.00 8.91
C GLU A 144 -3.66 -8.24 8.57
N ASP A 145 -3.01 -7.24 7.98
CA ASP A 145 -1.60 -7.27 7.56
C ASP A 145 -0.77 -6.13 8.17
N MET A 146 -1.28 -5.54 9.24
CA MET A 146 -0.69 -4.38 9.92
C MET A 146 0.77 -4.58 10.32
N VAL A 147 1.48 -3.46 10.45
CA VAL A 147 2.89 -3.45 10.85
C VAL A 147 3.04 -3.94 12.29
N SER A 148 3.84 -4.97 12.48
CA SER A 148 4.21 -5.52 13.78
C SER A 148 5.19 -4.59 14.50
N MET A 149 4.87 -4.30 15.75
CA MET A 149 5.77 -3.59 16.67
C MET A 149 6.94 -4.48 17.12
N ASP A 150 6.76 -5.80 17.10
CA ASP A 150 7.77 -6.80 17.44
C ASP A 150 8.73 -7.10 16.28
N GLN A 151 8.56 -6.43 15.12
CA GLN A 151 9.43 -6.55 13.94
C GLN A 151 9.48 -7.97 13.35
N ILE A 152 8.37 -8.70 13.50
CA ILE A 152 8.14 -10.03 12.92
C ILE A 152 6.82 -10.03 12.15
N GLN A 153 6.55 -11.06 11.35
CA GLN A 153 5.25 -11.14 10.66
C GLN A 153 4.23 -11.75 11.61
N GLU A 154 3.09 -11.07 11.76
CA GLU A 154 1.99 -11.49 12.61
C GLU A 154 0.72 -11.54 11.77
N PHE A 155 0.03 -12.67 11.78
CA PHE A 155 -1.13 -12.94 10.96
C PHE A 155 -2.37 -12.96 11.85
N TYR A 156 -3.35 -12.10 11.57
CA TYR A 156 -4.59 -12.00 12.34
C TYR A 156 -5.80 -12.16 11.44
N ILE A 157 -6.86 -12.79 11.95
CA ILE A 157 -8.18 -12.69 11.36
C ILE A 157 -9.15 -11.97 12.30
N ARG A 158 -10.11 -11.29 11.72
CA ARG A 158 -11.30 -10.76 12.42
C ARG A 158 -12.49 -11.62 12.06
N GLN A 159 -13.24 -12.03 13.09
CA GLN A 159 -14.52 -12.72 12.97
C GLN A 159 -15.64 -11.76 13.36
N PRO A 160 -16.82 -11.83 12.73
CA PRO A 160 -17.98 -11.10 13.19
C PRO A 160 -18.34 -11.54 14.61
N LEU A 161 -18.39 -10.59 15.54
CA LEU A 161 -18.85 -10.82 16.91
C LEU A 161 -20.38 -10.94 16.98
N ILE A 162 -21.06 -10.17 16.12
CA ILE A 162 -22.50 -10.19 15.94
C ILE A 162 -22.83 -10.20 14.44
N ALA A 163 -24.05 -10.57 14.10
CA ALA A 163 -24.54 -10.45 12.74
C ALA A 163 -24.70 -8.96 12.35
N PRO A 164 -24.57 -8.61 11.05
CA PRO A 164 -24.85 -7.27 10.55
C PRO A 164 -26.21 -6.73 11.02
N LEU A 165 -26.25 -5.47 11.44
CA LEU A 165 -27.48 -4.83 11.90
C LEU A 165 -28.24 -4.15 10.74
N GLY A 166 -29.58 -4.25 10.79
CA GLY A 166 -30.45 -3.64 9.79
C GLY A 166 -30.24 -4.23 8.39
N GLU A 167 -30.03 -3.36 7.40
CA GLU A 167 -29.73 -3.73 6.01
C GLU A 167 -28.24 -3.54 5.66
N SER A 168 -27.37 -3.31 6.66
CA SER A 168 -25.94 -3.20 6.43
C SER A 168 -25.36 -4.51 5.91
N ARG A 169 -24.37 -4.40 5.03
CA ARG A 169 -23.65 -5.53 4.45
C ARG A 169 -22.17 -5.23 4.46
N ASP A 170 -21.34 -6.23 4.71
CA ASP A 170 -19.89 -6.10 4.50
C ASP A 170 -19.66 -5.73 3.03
N PHE A 171 -19.01 -4.59 2.79
CA PHE A 171 -18.76 -4.13 1.44
C PHE A 171 -17.94 -5.13 0.62
N LYS A 172 -17.16 -6.02 1.26
CA LYS A 172 -16.49 -7.13 0.57
C LYS A 172 -17.49 -8.14 -0.01
N ASP A 173 -18.58 -8.46 0.69
CA ASP A 173 -19.67 -9.29 0.16
C ASP A 173 -20.37 -8.58 -1.02
N VAL A 174 -20.58 -7.27 -0.90
CA VAL A 174 -21.14 -6.45 -1.97
C VAL A 174 -20.22 -6.46 -3.20
N CYS A 175 -18.90 -6.33 -3.00
CA CYS A 175 -17.91 -6.42 -4.08
C CYS A 175 -17.94 -7.77 -4.79
N CYS A 176 -18.08 -8.87 -4.05
CA CYS A 176 -18.22 -10.22 -4.62
C CYS A 176 -19.47 -10.31 -5.52
N GLU A 177 -20.62 -9.81 -5.04
CA GLU A 177 -21.86 -9.80 -5.81
C GLU A 177 -21.79 -8.87 -7.03
N LEU A 178 -21.15 -7.70 -6.90
CA LEU A 178 -20.92 -6.78 -8.01
C LEU A 178 -20.04 -7.42 -9.08
N ALA A 179 -18.98 -8.14 -8.69
CA ALA A 179 -18.12 -8.85 -9.62
C ALA A 179 -18.90 -9.92 -10.40
N GLU A 180 -19.74 -10.70 -9.73
CA GLU A 180 -20.61 -11.69 -10.38
C GLU A 180 -21.57 -11.04 -11.39
N ARG A 181 -22.23 -9.92 -10.99
CA ARG A 181 -23.14 -9.17 -11.87
C ARG A 181 -22.45 -8.56 -13.08
N LEU A 182 -21.21 -8.11 -12.94
CA LEU A 182 -20.40 -7.57 -14.04
C LEU A 182 -19.89 -8.67 -14.99
N GLY A 183 -19.63 -9.87 -14.45
CA GLY A 183 -19.18 -11.02 -15.24
C GLY A 183 -17.77 -10.87 -15.82
N GLY A 184 -17.45 -11.71 -16.81
CA GLY A 184 -16.20 -11.65 -17.57
C GLY A 184 -14.94 -11.74 -16.69
N ASP A 185 -13.93 -10.94 -17.04
CA ASP A 185 -12.65 -10.90 -16.34
C ASP A 185 -12.77 -10.43 -14.88
N VAL A 186 -13.81 -9.66 -14.53
CA VAL A 186 -14.03 -9.17 -13.16
C VAL A 186 -14.48 -10.32 -12.25
N ALA A 187 -15.50 -11.09 -12.69
CA ALA A 187 -15.94 -12.27 -11.97
C ALA A 187 -14.83 -13.34 -11.86
N ALA A 188 -14.01 -13.50 -12.91
CA ALA A 188 -12.88 -14.43 -12.89
C ALA A 188 -11.76 -13.99 -11.93
N ALA A 189 -11.54 -12.69 -11.76
CA ALA A 189 -10.52 -12.11 -10.88
C ALA A 189 -10.89 -12.16 -9.40
N LEU A 190 -12.19 -12.06 -9.08
CA LEU A 190 -12.74 -12.12 -7.73
C LEU A 190 -13.73 -13.30 -7.61
N PRO A 191 -13.25 -14.56 -7.58
CA PRO A 191 -14.09 -15.76 -7.67
C PRO A 191 -14.81 -16.14 -6.35
N PHE A 192 -14.88 -15.22 -5.40
CA PHE A 192 -15.42 -15.49 -4.06
C PHE A 192 -16.89 -15.09 -3.98
N LYS A 193 -17.64 -15.78 -3.12
CA LYS A 193 -19.06 -15.46 -2.85
C LYS A 193 -19.26 -14.61 -1.60
N SER A 194 -18.23 -14.51 -0.76
CA SER A 194 -18.27 -13.75 0.49
C SER A 194 -16.88 -13.36 0.99
N ALA A 195 -16.84 -12.39 1.90
CA ALA A 195 -15.68 -12.01 2.68
C ALA A 195 -15.12 -13.19 3.49
N GLU A 196 -15.99 -14.03 4.08
CA GLU A 196 -15.56 -15.24 4.80
C GLU A 196 -14.81 -16.20 3.89
N GLU A 197 -15.32 -16.43 2.68
CA GLU A 197 -14.66 -17.29 1.69
C GLU A 197 -13.30 -16.72 1.27
N PHE A 198 -13.19 -15.40 1.12
CA PHE A 198 -11.92 -14.74 0.83
C PHE A 198 -10.90 -14.88 1.98
N VAL A 199 -11.33 -14.68 3.23
CA VAL A 199 -10.47 -14.87 4.42
C VAL A 199 -10.04 -16.33 4.54
N LYS A 200 -10.95 -17.27 4.31
CA LYS A 200 -10.66 -18.70 4.30
C LYS A 200 -9.62 -19.04 3.23
N ASP A 201 -9.83 -18.59 2.00
CA ASP A 201 -8.87 -18.78 0.92
C ASP A 201 -7.48 -18.20 1.28
N ALA A 202 -7.43 -17.04 1.92
CA ALA A 202 -6.18 -16.46 2.39
C ALA A 202 -5.47 -17.35 3.43
N CYS A 203 -6.22 -17.91 4.38
CA CYS A 203 -5.68 -18.84 5.38
C CYS A 203 -5.15 -20.15 4.77
N GLU A 204 -5.84 -20.68 3.76
CA GLU A 204 -5.48 -21.96 3.12
C GLU A 204 -4.31 -21.84 2.13
N ASN A 205 -3.98 -20.62 1.70
CA ASN A 205 -2.89 -20.36 0.75
C ASN A 205 -1.66 -19.72 1.38
N THR A 206 -1.74 -19.21 2.62
CA THR A 206 -0.62 -18.56 3.30
C THR A 206 0.27 -19.58 4.00
N PRO A 207 1.55 -19.73 3.60
CA PRO A 207 2.49 -20.61 4.31
C PRO A 207 2.68 -20.19 5.77
N GLY A 208 2.89 -21.15 6.64
CA GLY A 208 2.86 -21.01 8.10
C GLY A 208 1.45 -21.12 8.67
N VAL A 209 0.52 -20.28 8.20
CA VAL A 209 -0.90 -20.29 8.63
C VAL A 209 -1.58 -21.60 8.21
N LYS A 210 -1.38 -22.03 6.96
CA LYS A 210 -1.91 -23.29 6.44
C LYS A 210 -1.43 -24.49 7.27
N GLU A 211 -0.13 -24.58 7.54
CA GLU A 211 0.50 -25.66 8.29
C GLU A 211 0.06 -25.68 9.76
N ALA A 212 -0.29 -24.53 10.34
CA ALA A 212 -0.87 -24.44 11.68
C ALA A 212 -2.31 -25.00 11.76
N GLY A 213 -2.96 -25.24 10.61
CA GLY A 213 -4.34 -25.75 10.52
C GLY A 213 -5.29 -24.80 9.79
N GLY A 214 -4.78 -23.80 9.06
CA GLY A 214 -5.53 -22.98 8.13
C GLY A 214 -6.66 -22.19 8.80
N PHE A 215 -7.78 -22.08 8.10
CA PHE A 215 -8.90 -21.24 8.54
C PHE A 215 -9.48 -21.68 9.90
N GLU A 216 -9.56 -22.99 10.16
CA GLU A 216 -10.10 -23.50 11.43
C GLU A 216 -9.17 -23.21 12.62
N TYR A 217 -7.84 -23.29 12.41
CA TYR A 217 -6.88 -22.83 13.41
C TYR A 217 -7.07 -21.33 13.69
N MET A 218 -7.19 -20.52 12.64
CA MET A 218 -7.33 -19.07 12.78
C MET A 218 -8.65 -18.68 13.45
N LYS A 219 -9.77 -19.37 13.17
CA LYS A 219 -11.05 -19.14 13.88
C LYS A 219 -10.96 -19.44 15.37
N LYS A 220 -10.20 -20.45 15.75
CA LYS A 220 -10.04 -20.84 17.15
C LYS A 220 -9.08 -19.91 17.91
N ASN A 221 -7.99 -19.49 17.28
CA ASN A 221 -6.89 -18.78 17.96
C ASN A 221 -6.84 -17.27 17.67
N GLY A 222 -7.49 -16.81 16.59
CA GLY A 222 -7.52 -15.41 16.14
C GLY A 222 -6.22 -14.92 15.48
N ALA A 223 -5.08 -15.46 15.90
CA ALA A 223 -3.75 -15.06 15.43
C ALA A 223 -2.82 -16.26 15.21
N TRP A 224 -1.86 -16.06 14.31
CA TRP A 224 -0.72 -16.95 14.15
C TRP A 224 0.56 -16.12 13.96
N VAL A 225 1.61 -16.55 14.64
CA VAL A 225 2.97 -15.99 14.54
C VAL A 225 3.91 -17.19 14.44
N ASP A 226 4.90 -17.11 13.55
CA ASP A 226 5.94 -18.13 13.47
C ASP A 226 6.72 -18.17 14.79
N PRO A 227 6.70 -19.29 15.55
CA PRO A 227 7.38 -19.39 16.84
C PRO A 227 8.89 -19.18 16.76
N GLU A 228 9.48 -19.39 15.58
CA GLU A 228 10.92 -19.21 15.34
C GLU A 228 11.25 -17.82 14.77
N ALA A 229 10.24 -16.99 14.50
CA ALA A 229 10.46 -15.65 13.96
C ALA A 229 11.24 -14.79 14.96
N LYS A 230 12.25 -14.11 14.43
CA LYS A 230 13.07 -13.16 15.17
C LYS A 230 13.14 -11.86 14.39
N PRO A 231 13.13 -10.71 15.09
CA PRO A 231 13.28 -9.43 14.43
C PRO A 231 14.62 -9.37 13.69
N LYS A 232 14.58 -8.83 12.49
CA LYS A 232 15.76 -8.68 11.64
C LYS A 232 16.22 -7.24 11.68
N TYR A 233 17.45 -7.06 12.14
CA TYR A 233 18.12 -5.75 12.15
C TYR A 233 19.35 -5.81 11.25
N LYS A 234 19.84 -4.62 10.88
CA LYS A 234 21.04 -4.40 10.07
C LYS A 234 20.98 -5.17 8.75
N SER A 235 19.81 -5.20 8.13
CA SER A 235 19.59 -5.86 6.84
C SER A 235 20.55 -5.34 5.76
N TYR A 236 20.93 -4.06 5.87
CA TYR A 236 21.91 -3.41 5.00
C TYR A 236 23.35 -3.89 5.20
N ALA A 237 23.70 -4.39 6.39
CA ALA A 237 25.08 -4.73 6.77
C ALA A 237 25.46 -6.19 6.47
N LYS A 238 24.59 -6.95 5.81
CA LYS A 238 24.93 -8.31 5.38
C LYS A 238 26.01 -8.24 4.30
N GLU A 239 27.20 -8.78 4.58
CA GLU A 239 28.31 -8.89 3.63
C GLU A 239 27.91 -9.82 2.47
N LEU A 240 28.27 -9.42 1.25
CA LEU A 240 27.96 -10.16 0.03
C LEU A 240 29.15 -11.03 -0.40
N SER A 241 28.89 -12.31 -0.64
CA SER A 241 29.87 -13.24 -1.18
C SER A 241 30.16 -12.97 -2.67
N ALA A 242 31.11 -13.70 -3.26
CA ALA A 242 31.32 -13.68 -4.70
C ALA A 242 30.09 -14.22 -5.46
N ALA A 243 29.43 -15.25 -4.93
CA ALA A 243 28.23 -15.84 -5.52
C ALA A 243 27.03 -14.87 -5.49
N ASP A 244 26.85 -14.12 -4.39
CA ASP A 244 25.78 -13.11 -4.30
C ASP A 244 25.91 -11.99 -5.36
N ARG A 245 27.13 -11.78 -5.88
CA ARG A 245 27.48 -10.76 -6.87
C ARG A 245 27.64 -11.33 -8.29
N GLU A 246 27.28 -12.59 -8.49
CA GLU A 246 27.41 -13.22 -9.80
C GLU A 246 26.57 -12.47 -10.86
N GLY A 247 27.22 -12.13 -11.98
CA GLY A 247 26.62 -11.36 -13.06
C GLY A 247 26.35 -9.88 -12.74
N ALA A 248 26.84 -9.37 -11.61
CA ALA A 248 26.78 -7.94 -11.29
C ALA A 248 28.07 -7.24 -11.71
N ILE A 249 27.95 -6.03 -12.24
CA ILE A 249 29.06 -5.11 -12.51
C ILE A 249 29.14 -4.05 -11.41
N LEU A 250 30.36 -3.57 -11.14
CA LEU A 250 30.60 -2.48 -10.20
C LEU A 250 30.54 -1.15 -10.94
N ASP A 251 29.59 -0.31 -10.60
CA ASP A 251 29.67 1.11 -10.90
C ASP A 251 30.68 1.76 -9.94
N LYS A 252 31.84 2.16 -10.47
CA LYS A 252 32.94 2.72 -9.67
C LYS A 252 32.61 4.09 -9.11
N ALA A 253 31.73 4.86 -9.74
CA ALA A 253 31.38 6.21 -9.28
C ALA A 253 30.58 6.17 -7.98
N THR A 254 29.63 5.24 -7.88
CA THR A 254 28.74 5.11 -6.71
C THR A 254 29.14 3.99 -5.74
N GLY A 255 30.03 3.08 -6.18
CA GLY A 255 30.37 1.87 -5.44
C GLY A 255 29.27 0.80 -5.48
N VAL A 256 28.27 0.93 -6.35
CA VAL A 256 27.12 0.01 -6.42
C VAL A 256 27.43 -1.21 -7.30
N PHE A 257 27.13 -2.40 -6.80
CA PHE A 257 26.98 -3.60 -7.61
C PHE A 257 25.56 -3.68 -8.15
N TRP A 258 25.42 -3.90 -9.46
CA TRP A 258 24.12 -4.03 -10.12
C TRP A 258 24.22 -4.87 -11.40
N LYS A 259 23.10 -5.43 -11.87
CA LYS A 259 23.04 -6.28 -13.08
C LYS A 259 22.86 -5.46 -14.36
N GLY A 260 23.80 -4.56 -14.65
CA GLY A 260 23.87 -3.77 -15.88
C GLY A 260 24.69 -4.45 -16.98
N GLU A 261 24.81 -3.78 -18.13
CA GLU A 261 25.70 -4.16 -19.23
C GLU A 261 26.98 -3.31 -19.20
N GLU A 262 28.05 -3.80 -19.83
CA GLU A 262 29.32 -3.07 -19.90
C GLU A 262 29.13 -1.72 -20.63
N GLY A 263 29.67 -0.64 -20.05
CA GLY A 263 29.50 0.72 -20.57
C GLY A 263 28.21 1.44 -20.10
N GLN A 264 27.31 0.76 -19.39
CA GLN A 264 26.16 1.40 -18.76
C GLN A 264 26.54 2.00 -17.40
N ASP A 265 25.91 3.12 -17.07
CA ASP A 265 26.07 3.82 -15.81
C ASP A 265 24.83 3.62 -14.92
N TYR A 266 25.04 3.25 -13.66
CA TYR A 266 23.95 2.91 -12.75
C TYR A 266 23.00 4.09 -12.51
N THR A 267 23.54 5.29 -12.35
CA THR A 267 22.76 6.49 -11.98
C THR A 267 21.86 6.96 -13.12
N THR A 268 22.33 6.84 -14.36
CA THR A 268 21.63 7.34 -15.55
C THR A 268 20.82 6.27 -16.28
N THR A 269 21.13 4.99 -16.07
CA THR A 269 20.39 3.90 -16.72
C THR A 269 19.00 3.78 -16.13
N LYS A 270 17.96 4.02 -16.95
CA LYS A 270 16.57 3.94 -16.53
C LYS A 270 16.27 2.61 -15.81
N ASP A 271 15.59 2.71 -14.66
CA ASP A 271 15.18 1.57 -13.83
C ASP A 271 16.32 0.68 -13.29
N ALA A 272 17.58 1.16 -13.29
CA ALA A 272 18.72 0.43 -12.76
C ALA A 272 18.56 -0.01 -11.29
N TYR A 273 17.80 0.75 -10.47
CA TYR A 273 17.46 0.41 -9.09
C TYR A 273 16.81 -0.98 -8.96
N LYS A 274 16.06 -1.43 -9.97
CA LYS A 274 15.46 -2.78 -10.00
C LYS A 274 16.52 -3.88 -10.06
N LYS A 275 17.70 -3.55 -10.59
CA LYS A 275 18.84 -4.43 -10.80
C LYS A 275 19.95 -4.25 -9.75
N TYR A 276 19.71 -3.45 -8.71
CA TYR A 276 20.63 -3.26 -7.59
C TYR A 276 20.93 -4.60 -6.88
N VAL A 277 22.20 -4.83 -6.57
CA VAL A 277 22.69 -6.04 -5.88
C VAL A 277 23.32 -5.70 -4.53
N GLY A 278 24.09 -4.62 -4.44
CA GLY A 278 24.72 -4.20 -3.19
C GLY A 278 25.61 -2.98 -3.36
N GLN A 279 26.36 -2.62 -2.32
CA GLN A 279 27.25 -1.47 -2.33
C GLN A 279 28.57 -1.76 -1.60
N VAL A 280 29.65 -1.20 -2.12
CA VAL A 280 30.98 -1.24 -1.51
C VAL A 280 31.08 -0.15 -0.45
N VAL A 281 31.42 -0.54 0.77
CA VAL A 281 31.72 0.36 1.89
C VAL A 281 33.03 -0.13 2.52
N ASP A 282 34.01 0.77 2.64
CA ASP A 282 35.34 0.48 3.20
C ASP A 282 36.01 -0.77 2.58
N GLY A 283 35.88 -0.92 1.26
CA GLY A 283 36.49 -2.02 0.50
C GLY A 283 35.78 -3.37 0.60
N LYS A 284 34.66 -3.45 1.33
CA LYS A 284 33.81 -4.66 1.42
C LYS A 284 32.46 -4.45 0.76
N ALA A 285 31.92 -5.51 0.16
CA ALA A 285 30.60 -5.47 -0.46
C ALA A 285 29.52 -5.86 0.55
N TYR A 286 28.50 -5.02 0.71
CA TYR A 286 27.35 -5.27 1.57
C TYR A 286 26.05 -5.20 0.77
N THR A 287 24.99 -5.76 1.33
CA THR A 287 23.63 -5.66 0.77
C THR A 287 23.21 -4.19 0.63
N GLY A 288 23.64 -3.32 1.56
CA GLY A 288 23.34 -1.90 1.52
C GLY A 288 21.85 -1.59 1.68
N PHE A 289 21.50 -0.31 1.57
CA PHE A 289 20.12 0.12 1.53
C PHE A 289 19.60 0.01 0.10
N LYS A 290 18.76 -1.00 -0.16
CA LYS A 290 18.16 -1.19 -1.48
C LYS A 290 17.32 0.06 -1.85
N PRO A 291 17.57 0.66 -3.04
CA PRO A 291 16.80 1.81 -3.51
C PRO A 291 15.36 1.41 -3.89
N ASP A 292 14.43 2.33 -3.71
CA ASP A 292 13.01 2.11 -4.00
C ASP A 292 12.69 2.28 -5.50
N LYS A 293 12.68 3.52 -6.02
CA LYS A 293 12.33 3.85 -7.42
C LYS A 293 13.29 4.83 -8.11
N VAL A 294 14.39 5.19 -7.46
CA VAL A 294 15.38 6.14 -8.00
C VAL A 294 16.77 5.51 -8.03
N ASN A 295 17.50 5.79 -9.09
CA ASN A 295 18.88 5.32 -9.26
C ASN A 295 19.90 6.22 -8.56
N GLU A 296 19.55 7.49 -8.40
CA GLU A 296 20.41 8.53 -7.85
C GLU A 296 19.86 8.99 -6.50
N TRP A 297 20.74 9.15 -5.52
CA TRP A 297 20.47 10.01 -4.38
C TRP A 297 20.62 11.45 -4.87
N GLN A 298 19.54 12.08 -5.35
CA GLN A 298 19.53 13.51 -5.69
C GLN A 298 19.63 14.36 -4.41
N ALA A 299 20.76 14.27 -3.71
CA ALA A 299 21.07 15.08 -2.55
C ALA A 299 21.55 16.50 -2.91
N GLY A 300 21.55 16.86 -4.20
CA GLY A 300 22.12 18.13 -4.69
C GLY A 300 21.22 19.00 -5.58
N GLY A 301 19.91 18.75 -5.64
CA GLY A 301 19.03 19.40 -6.62
C GLY A 301 18.10 20.50 -6.11
N LEU A 302 17.92 20.65 -4.79
CA LEU A 302 17.00 21.62 -4.18
C LEU A 302 17.59 22.10 -2.84
N LEU A 303 18.56 23.01 -2.92
CA LEU A 303 18.84 24.01 -1.89
C LEU A 303 18.25 25.34 -2.37
#